data_AF-A0A2D9K5H4-F1
#
_entry.id   AF-A0A2D9K5H4-F1
#
_cell.length_a   1.000
_cell.length_b   1.000
_cell.length_c   1.000
_cell.angle_alpha   90.00
_cell.angle_beta   90.00
_cell.angle_gamma   90.00
#
_symmetry.space_group_name_H-M   'P 1'
#
loop_
_entity.id
_entity.type
_entity.pdbx_description
1 polymer ?
#
loop_
_entity_poly.entity_id
_entity_poly.type
_entity_poly.pdbx_seq_one_letter_code
_entity_poly.pdbx_strand_id
1 'polypeptide(L)' 'MTMARSGEGLAWLPMTLAEDSLEAGTLVRVASDAMPIPIEIRLYRHKGRQGAAIEAAWAALP' A
#
# COMPACT_ATOMS: atom_id res chain seq x y z
N MET A 1 10.20 -5.70 -3.56
CA MET A 1 11.00 -4.95 -2.57
C MET A 1 12.38 -5.55 -2.31
N THR A 2 12.56 -6.87 -2.42
CA THR A 2 13.83 -7.57 -2.12
C THR A 2 15.07 -6.95 -2.80
N MET A 3 15.05 -6.74 -4.11
CA MET A 3 16.20 -6.15 -4.85
C MET A 3 16.59 -4.74 -4.35
N ALA A 4 15.60 -3.88 -4.08
CA ALA A 4 15.86 -2.52 -3.58
C ALA A 4 16.46 -2.54 -2.17
N ARG A 5 16.00 -3.46 -1.31
CA ARG A 5 16.58 -3.66 0.04
C ARG A 5 17.97 -4.28 0.00
N SER A 6 18.26 -5.11 -1.01
CA SER A 6 19.60 -5.66 -1.25
C SER A 6 20.57 -4.63 -1.87
N GLY A 7 20.11 -3.42 -2.19
CA GLY A 7 20.93 -2.39 -2.83
C GLY A 7 21.16 -2.61 -4.34
N GLU A 8 20.40 -3.50 -4.96
CA GLU A 8 20.57 -3.90 -6.37
C GLU A 8 19.78 -3.00 -7.34
N GLY A 9 19.18 -1.91 -6.87
CA GLY A 9 18.47 -0.95 -7.72
C GLY A 9 17.50 -0.05 -6.98
N LEU A 10 16.67 0.67 -7.76
CA LEU A 10 15.64 1.57 -7.27
C LEU A 10 14.24 1.00 -7.53
N ALA A 11 13.28 1.37 -6.69
CA ALA A 11 11.89 0.99 -6.87
C ALA A 11 10.95 2.15 -6.52
N TRP A 12 9.87 2.30 -7.28
CA TRP A 12 8.68 3.05 -6.86
C TRP A 12 7.76 2.11 -6.10
N LEU A 13 7.44 2.46 -4.85
CA LEU A 13 6.63 1.65 -3.95
C LEU A 13 5.49 2.49 -3.38
N PRO A 14 4.27 1.91 -3.21
CA PRO A 14 3.26 2.51 -2.35
C PRO A 14 3.81 2.74 -0.94
N MET A 15 3.42 3.85 -0.31
CA MET A 15 3.92 4.22 1.01
C MET A 15 3.61 3.15 2.06
N THR A 16 2.42 2.56 2.01
CA THR A 16 2.01 1.45 2.89
C THR A 16 2.90 0.21 2.84
N LEU A 17 3.70 0.04 1.77
CA LEU A 17 4.69 -1.05 1.67
C LEU A 17 6.11 -0.59 2.03
N ALA A 18 6.37 0.71 2.00
CA ALA A 18 7.69 1.29 2.22
C ALA A 18 7.89 1.79 3.65
N GLU A 19 6.82 2.19 4.35
CA GLU A 19 6.83 2.78 5.71
C GLU A 19 7.74 2.03 6.68
N ASP A 20 7.45 0.75 6.97
CA ASP A 20 8.24 -0.06 7.90
C ASP A 20 9.74 -0.08 7.55
N SER A 21 10.07 -0.15 6.25
CA SER A 21 11.47 -0.23 5.81
C SER A 21 12.17 1.12 5.83
N LEU A 22 11.44 2.21 5.62
CA LEU A 22 11.92 3.58 5.78
C LEU A 22 12.17 3.88 7.27
N GLU A 23 11.23 3.50 8.15
CA GLU A 23 11.38 3.64 9.60
C GLU A 23 12.55 2.82 10.14
N ALA A 24 12.70 1.57 9.66
CA ALA A 24 13.83 0.72 10.01
C ALA A 24 15.16 1.15 9.36
N GLY A 25 15.17 2.15 8.47
CA GLY A 25 16.36 2.61 7.74
C GLY A 25 16.93 1.61 6.73
N THR A 26 16.19 0.55 6.41
CA THR A 26 16.59 -0.46 5.40
C THR A 26 16.26 -0.03 3.98
N LEU A 27 15.44 1.00 3.82
CA LEU A 27 15.29 1.77 2.60
C LEU A 27 15.46 3.25 2.89
N VAL A 28 15.83 4.01 1.86
CA VAL A 28 15.88 5.48 1.90
C VAL A 28 15.15 6.03 0.69
N ARG A 29 14.53 7.21 0.84
CA ARG A 29 13.90 7.92 -0.27
C ARG A 29 14.97 8.58 -1.12
N VAL A 30 15.00 8.27 -2.42
CA VAL A 30 16.07 8.71 -3.34
C VAL A 30 15.88 10.15 -3.85
N ALA A 31 14.64 10.63 -3.97
CA ALA A 31 14.36 12.01 -4.37
C ALA A 31 13.40 12.66 -3.36
N SER A 32 13.81 13.77 -2.75
CA SER A 32 12.93 14.60 -1.91
C SER A 32 11.83 15.27 -2.74
N ASP A 33 12.10 15.53 -4.02
CA ASP A 33 11.30 16.40 -4.88
C ASP A 33 10.46 15.61 -5.91
N ALA A 34 10.54 14.27 -5.87
CA ALA A 34 9.65 13.44 -6.67
C ALA A 34 8.24 13.53 -6.08
N MET A 35 7.34 14.20 -6.80
CA MET A 35 5.94 14.32 -6.41
C MET A 35 5.36 12.92 -6.17
N PRO A 36 4.77 12.64 -5.00
CA PRO A 36 4.16 11.35 -4.76
C PRO A 36 3.07 11.12 -5.81
N ILE A 37 3.14 9.99 -6.50
CA ILE A 37 2.08 9.57 -7.43
C ILE A 37 0.90 9.13 -6.56
N PRO A 38 -0.26 9.82 -6.62
CA PRO A 38 -1.40 9.44 -5.79
C PRO A 38 -1.95 8.08 -6.26
N ILE A 39 -2.18 7.19 -5.30
CA ILE A 39 -2.77 5.87 -5.52
C ILE A 39 -3.95 5.74 -4.56
N GLU A 40 -5.07 5.21 -5.07
CA GLU A 40 -6.24 4.92 -4.26
C GLU A 40 -6.43 3.41 -4.10
N ILE A 41 -6.63 2.97 -2.85
CA ILE A 41 -7.03 1.59 -2.55
C ILE A 41 -8.55 1.58 -2.42
N ARG A 42 -9.22 0.84 -3.30
CA ARG A 42 -10.69 0.75 -3.33
C ARG A 42 -11.14 -0.68 -3.13
N LEU A 43 -12.13 -0.86 -2.26
CA LEU A 43 -12.84 -2.13 -2.13
C LEU A 43 -14.13 -2.08 -2.96
N TYR A 44 -14.43 -3.18 -3.64
CA TYR A 44 -15.65 -3.33 -4.42
C TYR A 44 -16.44 -4.53 -3.89
N ARG A 45 -17.77 -4.42 -3.91
CA ARG A 45 -18.67 -5.54 -3.68
C ARG A 45 -19.76 -5.58 -4.73
N HIS A 46 -20.35 -6.75 -4.90
CA HIS A 46 -21.56 -6.90 -5.70
C HIS A 46 -22.70 -6.03 -5.11
N LYS A 47 -23.49 -5.40 -6.01
CA LYS A 47 -24.55 -4.45 -5.61
C LYS A 47 -25.72 -5.11 -4.88
N GLY A 48 -26.06 -6.35 -5.25
CA GLY A 48 -27.10 -7.13 -4.58
C GLY A 48 -26.64 -7.73 -3.26
N ARG A 49 -27.58 -7.98 -2.35
CA ARG A 49 -27.34 -8.53 -1.01
C ARG A 49 -26.43 -9.77 -1.07
N GLN A 50 -25.40 -9.77 -0.25
CA GLN A 50 -24.46 -10.88 -0.10
C GLN A 50 -24.79 -11.72 1.14
N GLY A 51 -24.04 -12.81 1.34
CA GLY A 51 -24.10 -13.59 2.56
C GLY A 51 -23.78 -12.75 3.80
N ALA A 52 -24.33 -13.13 4.95
CA ALA A 52 -24.23 -12.36 6.19
C ALA A 52 -22.79 -11.97 6.58
N ALA A 53 -21.82 -12.85 6.33
CA ALA A 53 -20.41 -12.57 6.62
C ALA A 53 -19.84 -11.40 5.79
N ILE A 54 -20.19 -11.31 4.50
CA ILE A 54 -19.75 -10.21 3.63
C ILE A 54 -20.42 -8.91 4.05
N GLU A 55 -21.71 -8.94 4.36
CA GLU A 55 -22.43 -7.75 4.82
C GLU A 55 -21.89 -7.24 6.16
N ALA A 56 -21.59 -8.13 7.11
CA ALA A 56 -20.99 -7.78 8.38
C ALA A 56 -19.58 -7.19 8.20
N ALA A 57 -18.75 -7.79 7.35
CA ALA A 57 -17.42 -7.27 7.04
C ALA A 57 -17.52 -5.88 6.37
N TRP A 58 -18.44 -5.70 5.42
CA TRP A 58 -18.63 -4.42 4.73
C TRP A 58 -19.11 -3.31 5.66
N ALA A 59 -19.99 -3.64 6.63
CA ALA A 59 -20.47 -2.69 7.63
C ALA A 59 -19.41 -2.32 8.69
N ALA A 60 -18.36 -3.13 8.84
CA ALA A 60 -17.26 -2.89 9.78
C ALA A 60 -16.11 -2.09 9.17
N LEU A 61 -16.14 -1.82 7.86
CA LEU A 61 -15.16 -0.92 7.24
C LEU A 61 -15.40 0.52 7.70
N PRO A 62 -14.34 1.29 7.98
CA PRO A 62 -14.43 2.69 8.40
C PRO A 62 -15.04 3.61 7.32
#